data_AF-A0A1R1XJ38-F1
#
_entry.id   AF-A0A1R1XJ38-F1
#
_cell.length_a   1.000
_cell.length_b   1.000
_cell.length_c   1.000
_cell.angle_alpha   90.00
_cell.angle_beta   90.00
_cell.angle_gamma   90.00
#
_symmetry.space_group_name_H-M   'P 1'
#
loop_
_entity.id
_entity.type
_entity.pdbx_description
1 polymer ?
#
loop_
_entity_poly.entity_id
_entity_poly.type
_entity_poly.pdbx_seq_one_letter_code
_entity_poly.pdbx_strand_id
1 'polypeptide(L)'
;MTASLLEPQAFSSVIIEDISPLEYNVEASMSKYIVALQEIVDSNVTSLKEADQIMQKFETELPVRQFVLTNLYYNKDEKAYRSKIPLHILGNSLMNLSDWVIGNNRKFTNPSLLIGGSRSNYITPDGISAFKNYYTNSQIEFLDAGHWGKISNI
;
A
#
# COMPACT_ATOMS: atom_id res chain seq x y z
N MET A 1 -9.29 -6.09 4.48
CA MET A 1 -9.62 -6.72 5.78
C MET A 1 -10.93 -6.19 6.36
N THR A 2 -11.06 -4.88 6.63
CA THR A 2 -12.25 -4.24 7.23
C THR A 2 -13.59 -4.71 6.65
N ALA A 3 -13.75 -4.68 5.32
CA ALA A 3 -15.01 -5.09 4.67
C ALA A 3 -15.44 -6.52 5.02
N SER A 4 -14.50 -7.48 5.05
CA SER A 4 -14.82 -8.87 5.39
C SER A 4 -15.18 -9.04 6.86
N LEU A 5 -14.69 -8.17 7.74
CA LEU A 5 -15.00 -8.22 9.18
C LEU A 5 -16.32 -7.52 9.52
N LEU A 6 -16.73 -6.53 8.74
CA LEU A 6 -18.02 -5.86 8.88
C LEU A 6 -19.15 -6.68 8.25
N GLU A 7 -18.91 -7.27 7.08
CA GLU A 7 -19.92 -8.00 6.30
C GLU A 7 -19.44 -9.42 5.94
N PRO A 8 -19.18 -10.30 6.93
CA PRO A 8 -18.54 -11.61 6.68
C PRO A 8 -19.34 -12.52 5.73
N GLN A 9 -20.66 -12.36 5.67
CA GLN A 9 -21.53 -13.15 4.80
C GLN A 9 -21.40 -12.80 3.31
N ALA A 10 -20.85 -11.62 2.98
CA ALA A 10 -20.65 -11.19 1.60
C ALA A 10 -19.42 -11.82 0.93
N PHE A 11 -18.56 -12.51 1.70
CA PHE A 11 -17.28 -13.03 1.23
C PHE A 11 -17.19 -14.53 1.50
N SER A 12 -17.05 -15.34 0.45
CA SER A 12 -16.80 -16.78 0.56
C SER A 12 -15.38 -17.10 1.05
N SER A 13 -14.41 -16.22 0.77
CA SER A 13 -13.04 -16.29 1.26
C SER A 13 -12.34 -14.94 1.09
N VAL A 14 -11.17 -14.78 1.72
CA VAL A 14 -10.28 -13.62 1.50
C VAL A 14 -8.82 -14.02 1.40
N ILE A 15 -8.07 -13.30 0.57
CA ILE A 15 -6.59 -13.33 0.55
C ILE A 15 -6.12 -11.94 0.94
N ILE A 16 -5.19 -11.87 1.89
CA ILE A 16 -4.60 -10.64 2.40
C ILE A 16 -3.10 -10.72 2.10
N GLU A 17 -2.61 -9.72 1.37
CA GLU A 17 -1.23 -9.66 0.90
C GLU A 17 -0.46 -8.61 1.70
N ASP A 18 0.57 -9.08 2.40
CA ASP A 18 1.63 -8.31 3.05
C ASP A 18 1.15 -7.13 3.91
N ILE A 19 0.07 -7.35 4.67
CA ILE A 19 -0.46 -6.42 5.66
C ILE A 19 -1.22 -7.18 6.75
N SER A 20 -1.17 -6.69 7.98
CA SER A 20 -1.81 -7.27 9.17
C SER A 20 -2.79 -6.29 9.81
N PRO A 21 -3.75 -6.73 10.64
CA PRO A 21 -4.77 -5.85 11.21
C PRO A 21 -4.25 -5.10 12.45
N LEU A 22 -3.25 -4.25 12.23
CA LEU A 22 -2.63 -3.37 13.23
C LEU A 22 -2.64 -1.92 12.73
N GLU A 23 -2.34 -1.00 13.66
CA GLU A 23 -2.01 0.38 13.31
C GLU A 23 -0.62 0.44 12.65
N TYR A 24 -0.48 1.26 11.62
CA TYR A 24 0.77 1.44 10.88
C TYR A 24 1.11 2.91 10.81
N ASN A 25 2.39 3.28 10.94
CA ASN A 25 2.81 4.64 10.65
C ASN A 25 2.95 4.86 9.13
N VAL A 26 1.81 5.00 8.45
CA VAL A 26 1.74 5.21 6.99
C VAL A 26 2.30 6.58 6.62
N GLU A 27 2.14 7.58 7.50
CA GLU A 27 2.67 8.92 7.27
C GLU A 27 4.19 8.91 7.07
N ALA A 28 4.93 8.22 7.95
CA ALA A 28 6.38 8.13 7.87
C ALA A 28 6.89 7.46 6.58
N SER A 29 6.14 6.51 6.02
CA SER A 29 6.58 5.76 4.83
C SER A 29 6.08 6.36 3.52
N MET A 30 4.86 6.93 3.48
CA MET A 30 4.18 7.35 2.25
C MET A 30 4.23 8.85 1.96
N SER A 31 4.41 9.70 2.98
CA SER A 31 4.43 11.17 2.80
C SER A 31 5.42 11.63 1.73
N LYS A 32 6.61 11.01 1.69
CA LYS A 32 7.65 11.32 0.69
C LYS A 32 7.17 11.16 -0.75
N TYR A 33 6.31 10.18 -1.04
CA TYR A 33 5.80 9.94 -2.40
C TYR A 33 4.70 10.93 -2.77
N ILE A 34 3.90 11.38 -1.80
CA ILE A 34 2.92 12.45 -2.03
C ILE A 34 3.64 13.75 -2.38
N VAL A 35 4.68 14.10 -1.61
CA VAL A 35 5.51 15.27 -1.89
C VAL A 35 6.19 15.16 -3.26
N ALA A 36 6.77 14.00 -3.58
CA ALA A 36 7.40 13.77 -4.88
C ALA A 36 6.42 13.92 -6.06
N LEU A 37 5.22 13.31 -5.95
CA LEU A 37 4.20 13.43 -6.99
C LEU A 37 3.68 14.87 -7.12
N GLN A 38 3.58 15.61 -6.01
CA GLN A 38 3.18 17.02 -6.03
C GLN A 38 4.26 17.87 -6.74
N GLU A 39 5.54 17.69 -6.40
CA GLU A 39 6.66 18.37 -7.06
C GLU A 39 6.69 18.10 -8.57
N ILE A 40 6.41 16.86 -8.98
CA ILE A 40 6.32 16.48 -10.40
C ILE A 40 5.18 17.22 -11.12
N VAL A 41 4.00 17.27 -10.50
CA VAL A 41 2.82 17.95 -11.07
C VAL A 41 3.09 19.45 -11.20
N ASP A 42 3.63 20.08 -10.16
CA ASP A 42 3.91 21.51 -10.11
C ASP A 42 5.02 21.93 -11.08
N SER A 43 5.93 21.01 -11.41
CA SER A 43 7.02 21.22 -12.38
C SER A 43 6.58 21.16 -13.84
N ASN A 44 5.32 20.82 -14.13
CA ASN A 44 4.78 20.70 -15.50
C ASN A 44 5.63 19.81 -16.43
N VAL A 45 6.12 18.68 -15.89
CA VAL A 45 6.93 17.74 -16.69
C VAL A 45 6.16 17.21 -17.88
N THR A 46 6.86 17.01 -18.99
CA THR A 46 6.28 16.59 -20.28
C THR A 46 6.62 15.15 -20.63
N SER A 47 7.53 14.52 -19.87
CA SER A 47 7.92 13.12 -20.05
C SER A 47 8.04 12.38 -18.72
N LEU A 48 7.84 11.05 -18.75
CA LEU A 48 8.11 10.20 -17.58
C LEU A 48 9.59 10.20 -17.16
N LYS A 49 10.50 10.51 -18.09
CA LYS A 49 11.94 10.64 -17.78
C LYS A 49 12.20 11.83 -16.86
N GLU A 50 11.58 12.97 -17.14
CA GLU A 50 11.65 14.15 -16.26
C GLU A 50 10.99 13.88 -14.91
N ALA A 51 9.86 13.18 -14.89
CA ALA A 51 9.20 12.77 -13.65
C ALA A 51 10.11 11.86 -12.79
N ASP A 52 10.79 10.88 -13.41
CA ASP A 52 11.73 9.99 -12.69
C ASP A 52 12.94 10.74 -12.13
N GLN A 53 13.47 11.75 -12.84
CA GLN A 53 14.56 12.58 -12.33
C GLN A 53 14.20 13.29 -11.02
N ILE A 54 12.94 13.74 -10.87
CA ILE A 54 12.45 14.30 -9.61
C ILE A 54 12.28 13.20 -8.57
N MET A 55 11.66 12.08 -8.93
CA MET A 55 11.40 10.95 -8.02
C MET A 55 12.68 10.33 -7.44
N GLN A 56 13.80 10.37 -8.17
CA GLN A 56 15.11 9.89 -7.70
C GLN A 56 15.60 10.57 -6.41
N LYS A 57 15.14 11.80 -6.12
CA LYS A 57 15.46 12.49 -4.86
C LYS A 57 14.81 11.83 -3.64
N PHE A 58 13.73 11.06 -3.84
CA PHE A 58 12.88 10.51 -2.78
C PHE A 58 12.96 8.98 -2.68
N GLU A 59 13.37 8.30 -3.75
CA GLU A 59 13.42 6.84 -3.83
C GLU A 59 14.54 6.32 -4.72
N THR A 60 15.42 5.51 -4.16
CA THR A 60 16.59 4.96 -4.85
C THR A 60 16.25 3.74 -5.70
N GLU A 61 15.22 2.99 -5.32
CA GLU A 61 14.83 1.75 -6.00
C GLU A 61 14.03 2.03 -7.26
N LEU A 62 14.61 1.76 -8.43
CA LEU A 62 13.97 1.95 -9.73
C LEU A 62 12.57 1.30 -9.83
N PRO A 63 12.36 0.04 -9.41
CA PRO A 63 11.02 -0.58 -9.50
C PRO A 63 9.97 0.17 -8.68
N VAL A 64 10.33 0.69 -7.51
CA VAL A 64 9.41 1.46 -6.65
C VAL A 64 9.08 2.80 -7.31
N ARG A 65 10.08 3.50 -7.86
CA ARG A 65 9.83 4.74 -8.64
C ARG A 65 8.87 4.49 -9.79
N GLN A 66 9.14 3.49 -10.61
CA GLN A 66 8.30 3.15 -11.75
C GLN A 66 6.86 2.82 -11.32
N PHE A 67 6.70 2.06 -10.23
CA PHE A 67 5.38 1.79 -9.66
C PHE A 67 4.66 3.08 -9.23
N VAL A 68 5.30 3.95 -8.45
CA VAL A 68 4.69 5.20 -7.98
C VAL A 68 4.31 6.10 -9.15
N LEU A 69 5.16 6.21 -10.16
CA LEU A 69 4.91 7.01 -11.37
C LEU A 69 3.74 6.50 -12.22
N THR A 70 3.25 5.26 -12.03
CA THR A 70 2.01 4.80 -12.68
C THR A 70 0.77 5.60 -12.28
N ASN A 71 0.85 6.35 -11.17
CA ASN A 71 -0.19 7.27 -10.72
C ASN A 71 -0.25 8.56 -11.54
N LEU A 72 0.66 8.78 -12.49
CA LEU A 72 0.62 9.91 -13.40
C LEU A 72 -0.14 9.57 -14.68
N TYR A 73 -0.76 10.57 -15.28
CA TYR A 73 -1.30 10.53 -16.64
C TYR A 73 -0.91 11.80 -17.39
N TYR A 74 -0.79 11.71 -18.71
CA TYR A 74 -0.49 12.87 -19.54
C TYR A 74 -1.79 13.63 -19.87
N ASN A 75 -1.88 14.90 -19.46
CA ASN A 75 -2.97 15.79 -19.82
C ASN A 75 -2.63 16.49 -21.15
N LYS A 76 -3.46 16.29 -22.18
CA LYS A 76 -3.22 16.83 -23.52
C LYS A 76 -3.42 18.34 -23.62
N ASP A 77 -4.39 18.88 -22.88
CA ASP A 77 -4.74 20.30 -22.92
C ASP A 77 -3.67 21.13 -22.23
N GLU A 78 -3.19 20.65 -21.08
CA GLU A 78 -2.13 21.27 -20.30
C GLU A 78 -0.72 20.90 -20.79
N LYS A 79 -0.62 19.92 -21.70
CA LYS A 79 0.63 19.37 -22.25
C LYS A 79 1.64 18.96 -21.17
N ALA A 80 1.16 18.39 -20.08
CA ALA A 80 1.98 18.02 -18.93
C ALA A 80 1.40 16.81 -18.18
N TYR A 81 2.24 16.14 -17.40
CA TYR A 81 1.78 15.06 -16.52
C TYR A 81 1.04 15.60 -15.29
N ARG A 82 -0.03 14.90 -14.92
CA ARG A 82 -0.89 15.16 -13.76
C ARG A 82 -1.10 13.88 -12.96
N SER A 83 -1.47 14.05 -11.70
CA SER A 83 -1.78 12.93 -10.82
C SER A 83 -3.20 12.41 -11.06
N LYS A 84 -3.35 11.09 -11.17
CA LYS A 84 -4.66 10.40 -11.14
C LYS A 84 -5.30 10.45 -9.75
N ILE A 85 -4.49 10.64 -8.73
CA ILE A 85 -4.90 10.66 -7.33
C ILE A 85 -5.00 12.11 -6.85
N PRO A 86 -6.05 12.48 -6.09
CA PRO A 86 -6.12 13.79 -5.45
C PRO A 86 -5.09 13.88 -4.30
N LEU A 87 -3.87 14.31 -4.62
CA LEU A 87 -2.72 14.31 -3.70
C LEU A 87 -2.98 15.09 -2.40
N HIS A 88 -3.68 16.22 -2.48
CA HIS A 88 -4.04 17.02 -1.30
C HIS A 88 -4.99 16.27 -0.34
N ILE A 89 -5.98 15.56 -0.88
CA ILE A 89 -6.92 14.77 -0.08
C ILE A 89 -6.18 13.60 0.56
N LEU A 90 -5.38 12.88 -0.23
CA LEU A 90 -4.61 11.74 0.25
C LEU A 90 -3.63 12.16 1.35
N GLY A 91 -2.88 13.26 1.13
CA GLY A 91 -1.93 13.80 2.10
C GLY A 91 -2.58 14.13 3.45
N ASN A 92 -3.71 14.82 3.41
CA ASN A 92 -4.47 15.17 4.62
C ASN A 92 -5.13 13.95 5.31
N SER A 93 -5.24 12.82 4.63
CA SER A 93 -5.91 11.61 5.13
C SER A 93 -4.94 10.51 5.58
N LEU A 94 -3.62 10.70 5.44
CA LEU A 94 -2.63 9.65 5.76
C LEU A 94 -2.71 9.15 7.20
N MET A 95 -2.95 10.03 8.18
CA MET A 95 -3.17 9.63 9.57
C MET A 95 -4.41 8.75 9.71
N ASN A 96 -5.51 9.06 9.03
CA ASN A 96 -6.73 8.24 9.10
C ASN A 96 -6.55 6.85 8.46
N LEU A 97 -5.61 6.72 7.50
CA LEU A 97 -5.25 5.43 6.89
C LEU A 97 -4.33 4.60 7.77
N SER A 98 -3.74 5.20 8.80
CA SER A 98 -2.82 4.56 9.74
C SER A 98 -3.55 3.75 10.82
N ASP A 99 -4.83 4.05 11.06
CA ASP A 99 -5.59 3.51 12.19
C ASP A 99 -6.25 2.17 11.88
N TRP A 100 -6.21 1.26 12.86
CA TRP A 100 -7.02 0.04 12.86
C TRP A 100 -8.23 0.17 13.77
N VAL A 101 -9.35 0.59 13.19
CA VAL A 101 -10.58 0.94 13.95
C VAL A 101 -11.54 -0.23 14.20
N ILE A 102 -11.19 -1.45 13.74
CA ILE A 102 -12.04 -2.62 13.98
C ILE A 102 -11.83 -3.10 15.42
N GLY A 103 -12.91 -3.21 16.18
CA GLY A 103 -12.88 -3.78 17.53
C GLY A 103 -12.58 -5.29 17.53
N ASN A 104 -11.92 -5.77 18.60
CA ASN A 104 -11.43 -7.16 18.74
C ASN A 104 -12.51 -8.26 18.75
N ASN A 105 -13.80 -7.89 18.81
CA ASN A 105 -14.93 -8.81 18.87
C ASN A 105 -15.41 -9.31 17.49
N ARG A 106 -14.95 -8.70 16.39
CA ARG A 106 -15.28 -9.16 15.03
C ARG A 106 -14.48 -10.41 14.67
N LYS A 107 -15.11 -11.31 13.92
CA LYS A 107 -14.50 -12.56 13.44
C LYS A 107 -14.92 -12.82 12.00
N PHE A 108 -14.00 -13.36 11.22
CA PHE A 108 -14.22 -13.94 9.90
C PHE A 108 -13.90 -15.44 9.98
N THR A 109 -14.93 -16.26 9.79
CA THR A 109 -14.84 -17.72 9.98
C THR A 109 -14.71 -18.49 8.67
N ASN A 110 -14.89 -17.82 7.53
CA ASN A 110 -14.70 -18.40 6.21
C ASN A 110 -13.20 -18.52 5.89
N PRO A 111 -12.81 -19.34 4.90
CA PRO A 111 -11.41 -19.53 4.53
C PRO A 111 -10.69 -18.21 4.27
N SER A 112 -9.51 -18.08 4.85
CA SER A 112 -8.65 -16.90 4.71
C SER A 112 -7.19 -17.29 4.55
N LEU A 113 -6.45 -16.51 3.77
CA LEU A 113 -5.03 -16.68 3.58
C LEU A 113 -4.33 -15.35 3.77
N LEU A 114 -3.33 -15.32 4.65
CA LEU A 114 -2.37 -14.23 4.77
C LEU A 114 -1.08 -14.64 4.04
N ILE A 115 -0.67 -13.87 3.04
CA ILE A 115 0.60 -14.06 2.33
C ILE A 115 1.53 -12.92 2.72
N GLY A 116 2.69 -13.24 3.27
CA GLY A 116 3.71 -12.25 3.65
C GLY A 116 4.98 -12.35 2.82
N GLY A 117 5.65 -11.23 2.62
CA GLY A 117 7.04 -11.22 2.17
C GLY A 117 7.98 -11.48 3.34
N SER A 118 8.86 -12.49 3.25
CA SER A 118 9.85 -12.80 4.30
C SER A 118 10.84 -11.66 4.57
N ARG A 119 11.02 -10.75 3.61
CA ARG A 119 11.84 -9.53 3.73
C ARG A 119 11.00 -8.27 3.98
N SER A 120 9.70 -8.41 4.19
CA SER A 120 8.81 -7.31 4.52
C SER A 120 8.66 -7.17 6.03
N ASN A 121 8.50 -5.94 6.49
CA ASN A 121 8.25 -5.63 7.90
C ASN A 121 6.75 -5.41 8.20
N TYR A 122 5.86 -5.62 7.22
CA TYR A 122 4.43 -5.34 7.37
C TYR A 122 3.67 -6.40 8.19
N ILE A 123 4.19 -7.63 8.27
CA ILE A 123 3.60 -8.70 9.07
C ILE A 123 4.55 -9.03 10.23
N THR A 124 4.24 -8.50 11.40
CA THR A 124 5.00 -8.75 12.64
C THR A 124 4.41 -9.95 13.40
N PRO A 125 5.11 -10.51 14.41
CA PRO A 125 4.53 -11.53 15.30
C PRO A 125 3.22 -11.10 15.97
N ASP A 126 3.11 -9.83 16.35
CA ASP A 126 1.87 -9.25 16.89
C ASP A 126 0.80 -9.15 15.81
N GLY A 127 1.17 -8.80 14.59
CA GLY A 127 0.28 -8.76 13.42
C GLY A 127 -0.29 -10.14 13.09
N ILE A 128 0.53 -11.20 13.19
CA ILE A 128 0.09 -12.60 13.05
C ILE A 128 -0.91 -12.96 14.15
N SER A 129 -0.63 -12.59 15.40
CA SER A 129 -1.53 -12.83 16.52
C SER A 129 -2.87 -12.10 16.34
N ALA A 130 -2.84 -10.84 15.92
CA ALA A 130 -4.03 -10.05 15.62
C ALA A 130 -4.80 -10.65 14.44
N PHE A 131 -4.12 -11.04 13.36
CA PHE A 131 -4.73 -11.70 12.21
C PHE A 131 -5.46 -12.98 12.61
N LYS A 132 -4.82 -13.89 13.36
CA LYS A 132 -5.46 -15.13 13.85
C LYS A 132 -6.64 -14.86 14.79
N ASN A 133 -6.60 -13.76 15.54
CA ASN A 133 -7.74 -13.35 16.35
C ASN A 133 -8.93 -12.97 15.46
N TYR A 134 -8.72 -12.23 14.37
CA TYR A 134 -9.81 -11.83 13.47
C TYR A 134 -10.26 -12.93 12.51
N TYR A 135 -9.33 -13.76 12.02
CA TYR A 135 -9.53 -14.73 10.96
C TYR A 135 -9.27 -16.14 11.51
N THR A 136 -10.33 -16.87 11.86
CA THR A 136 -10.20 -18.12 12.65
C THR A 136 -10.02 -19.36 11.80
N ASN A 137 -10.46 -19.33 10.53
CA ASN A 137 -10.18 -20.37 9.53
C ASN A 137 -9.14 -19.84 8.55
N SER A 138 -7.90 -19.76 9.01
CA SER A 138 -6.84 -19.04 8.30
C SER A 138 -5.59 -19.86 8.06
N GLN A 139 -4.94 -19.63 6.94
CA GLN A 139 -3.57 -20.06 6.64
C GLN A 139 -2.65 -18.83 6.57
N ILE A 140 -1.37 -19.03 6.84
CA ILE A 140 -0.34 -17.99 6.74
C ILE A 140 0.84 -18.57 6.01
N GLU A 141 1.24 -17.93 4.91
CA GLU A 141 2.35 -18.36 4.07
C GLU A 141 3.32 -17.19 3.88
N PHE A 142 4.62 -17.49 3.85
CA PHE A 142 5.66 -16.51 3.57
C PHE A 142 6.40 -16.85 2.29
N LEU A 143 6.54 -15.87 1.42
CA LEU A 143 7.29 -15.96 0.17
C LEU A 143 8.61 -15.19 0.29
N ASP A 144 9.63 -15.59 -0.48
CA ASP A 144 10.92 -14.89 -0.51
C ASP A 144 10.84 -13.56 -1.29
N ALA A 145 10.09 -12.62 -0.73
CA ALA A 145 9.71 -11.34 -1.33
C ALA A 145 9.83 -10.18 -0.32
N GLY A 146 10.05 -8.98 -0.83
CA GLY A 146 9.80 -7.73 -0.09
C GLY A 146 8.38 -7.22 -0.32
N HIS A 147 8.00 -6.10 0.31
CA HIS A 147 6.65 -5.53 0.24
C HIS A 147 6.15 -5.28 -1.18
N TRP A 148 7.03 -4.79 -2.06
CA TRP A 148 6.70 -4.49 -3.46
C TRP A 148 6.91 -5.69 -4.40
N GLY A 149 6.84 -6.92 -3.89
CA GLY A 149 6.95 -8.14 -4.69
C GLY A 149 8.33 -8.41 -5.28
N LYS A 150 9.38 -7.73 -4.79
CA LYS A 150 10.76 -7.93 -5.29
C LYS A 150 11.18 -9.37 -4.99
N ILE A 151 11.20 -10.24 -6.00
CA ILE A 151 11.84 -11.55 -5.99
C ILE A 151 13.32 -11.30 -6.32
N SER A 152 14.24 -11.71 -5.44
CA SER A 152 15.68 -11.42 -5.56
C SER A 152 16.41 -12.16 -6.67
N ASN A 153 15.73 -12.89 -7.56
CA ASN A 153 16.36 -13.71 -8.59
C ASN A 153 15.62 -13.62 -9.94
N ILE A 154 15.86 -12.53 -10.69
CA ILE A 154 16.01 -12.52 -12.16
C ILE A 154 17.10 -11.50 -12.49
#